data_AF-A0A7C5JM42-F1
#
_entry.id   AF-A0A7C5JM42-F1
#
_cell.length_a   1.000
_cell.length_b   1.000
_cell.length_c   1.000
_cell.angle_alpha   90.00
_cell.angle_beta   90.00
_cell.angle_gamma   90.00
#
_symmetry.space_group_name_H-M   'P 1'
#
loop_
_entity.id
_entity.type
_entity.pdbx_description
1 polymer ?
#
loop_
_entity_poly.entity_id
_entity_poly.type
_entity_poly.pdbx_seq_one_letter_code
_entity_poly.pdbx_strand_id
1 'polypeptide(L)'
;LLVPASDADNVNVPYGSWGGDKICFASDRGGAADEIWIVNDDGNNLKQIAFHEEKDGIYFIEPVFNPKNTGYIAFEYVKGENDKTAIHRIALLNVNTGSFRLITDGTFDDRLPSWSHDGKEILWQRNEYGQDEGWMIFIADIDIDACVPLSDIHSISNGSSDDTDCSWSYDDRYILSSSNYGGIDYPNIIMFPVYKNSEPIRITFSNTNEDGAPSQSHDGKHIAFESHFGDEGGLSLGYLDYKN
;
A
#
# COMPACT_ATOMS: atom_id res chain seq x y z
N LEU A 1 18.18 0.13 -12.30
CA LEU A 1 16.79 -0.33 -12.12
C LEU A 1 16.08 0.79 -11.39
N LEU A 2 14.98 1.31 -11.95
CA LEU A 2 14.56 2.72 -11.93
C LEU A 2 15.47 3.56 -12.84
N VAL A 3 14.92 3.97 -13.98
CA VAL A 3 15.56 4.90 -14.91
C VAL A 3 15.50 6.26 -14.22
N PRO A 4 16.62 6.84 -13.78
CA PRO A 4 16.58 8.17 -13.19
C PRO A 4 16.08 9.16 -14.24
N ALA A 5 14.94 9.78 -13.97
CA ALA A 5 14.56 11.04 -14.60
C ALA A 5 15.03 12.15 -13.66
N SER A 6 15.74 13.15 -14.18
CA SER A 6 16.13 14.32 -13.39
C SER A 6 14.89 15.05 -12.93
N ASP A 7 14.85 15.44 -11.65
CA ASP A 7 13.76 16.21 -11.04
C ASP A 7 12.39 15.52 -11.10
N ALA A 8 12.37 14.17 -11.00
CA ALA A 8 11.14 13.39 -10.97
C ALA A 8 11.07 12.50 -9.72
N ASP A 9 9.94 12.56 -9.03
CA ASP A 9 9.65 11.72 -7.88
C ASP A 9 9.15 10.33 -8.35
N ASN A 10 9.43 9.32 -7.52
CA ASN A 10 9.02 7.95 -7.77
C ASN A 10 8.53 7.34 -6.48
N VAL A 11 7.28 6.93 -6.45
CA VAL A 11 6.64 6.42 -5.24
C VAL A 11 6.04 5.04 -5.53
N ASN A 12 6.23 4.12 -4.58
CA ASN A 12 5.62 2.81 -4.58
C ASN A 12 5.44 2.34 -3.14
N VAL A 13 4.39 1.57 -2.90
CA VAL A 13 4.21 0.92 -1.61
C VAL A 13 5.24 -0.22 -1.44
N PRO A 14 5.67 -0.51 -0.20
CA PRO A 14 6.33 -1.75 0.11
C PRO A 14 5.38 -2.91 -0.23
N TYR A 15 5.90 -3.95 -0.90
CA TYR A 15 5.16 -5.14 -1.30
C TYR A 15 4.11 -4.91 -2.42
N GLY A 16 4.32 -5.51 -3.61
CA GLY A 16 3.32 -5.51 -4.70
C GLY A 16 3.63 -4.63 -5.91
N SER A 17 4.73 -3.86 -5.90
CA SER A 17 5.20 -3.13 -7.09
C SER A 17 5.70 -4.05 -8.22
N TRP A 18 6.01 -5.31 -7.90
CA TRP A 18 6.46 -6.33 -8.86
C TRP A 18 5.30 -7.18 -9.37
N GLY A 19 5.21 -7.34 -10.69
CA GLY A 19 4.23 -8.19 -11.37
C GLY A 19 4.91 -9.01 -12.46
N GLY A 20 5.44 -10.19 -12.11
CA GLY A 20 6.23 -11.01 -13.03
C GLY A 20 7.57 -10.33 -13.36
N ASP A 21 7.81 -10.05 -14.64
CA ASP A 21 9.01 -9.38 -15.18
C ASP A 21 8.87 -7.85 -15.25
N LYS A 22 7.92 -7.28 -14.51
CA LYS A 22 7.57 -5.85 -14.55
C LYS A 22 7.50 -5.22 -13.18
N ILE A 23 7.72 -3.92 -13.16
CA ILE A 23 7.63 -3.05 -11.98
C ILE A 23 6.65 -1.92 -12.30
N CYS A 24 5.69 -1.64 -11.42
CA CYS A 24 4.84 -0.45 -11.46
C CYS A 24 5.28 0.57 -10.42
N PHE A 25 5.11 1.85 -10.74
CA PHE A 25 5.43 2.96 -9.85
C PHE A 25 4.69 4.23 -10.32
N ALA A 26 4.46 5.16 -9.39
CA ALA A 26 3.96 6.49 -9.70
C ALA A 26 5.15 7.41 -10.04
N SER A 27 4.98 8.28 -11.03
CA SER A 27 6.00 9.29 -11.35
C SER A 27 5.43 10.45 -12.16
N ASP A 28 5.90 11.65 -11.84
CA ASP A 28 5.62 12.91 -12.53
C ASP A 28 6.43 13.14 -13.81
N ARG A 29 7.29 12.19 -14.21
CA ARG A 29 8.15 12.29 -15.41
C ARG A 29 7.44 12.63 -16.74
N GLY A 30 6.11 12.49 -16.80
CA GLY A 30 5.29 12.84 -17.96
C GLY A 30 4.70 14.26 -17.91
N GLY A 31 4.92 15.02 -16.83
CA GLY A 31 4.24 16.28 -16.61
C GLY A 31 4.48 16.88 -15.23
N ALA A 32 3.40 17.38 -14.62
CA ALA A 32 3.44 18.10 -13.34
C ALA A 32 2.72 17.33 -12.22
N ALA A 33 2.27 16.11 -12.50
CA ALA A 33 1.50 15.29 -11.59
C ALA A 33 1.94 13.83 -11.72
N ASP A 34 1.83 13.10 -10.61
CA ASP A 34 2.15 11.68 -10.55
C ASP A 34 1.17 10.83 -11.33
N GLU A 35 1.72 10.02 -12.23
CA GLU A 35 0.98 9.14 -13.11
C GLU A 35 1.50 7.71 -13.01
N ILE A 36 0.75 6.73 -13.48
CA ILE A 36 1.14 5.31 -13.35
C ILE A 36 2.00 4.89 -14.53
N TRP A 37 3.19 4.37 -14.20
CA TRP A 37 4.15 3.84 -15.16
C TRP A 37 4.44 2.37 -14.88
N ILE A 38 4.85 1.67 -15.94
CA ILE A 38 5.38 0.31 -15.88
C ILE A 38 6.71 0.26 -16.63
N VAL A 39 7.65 -0.50 -16.08
CA VAL A 39 8.93 -0.83 -16.73
C VAL A 39 9.20 -2.33 -16.57
N ASN A 40 9.99 -2.91 -17.46
CA ASN A 40 10.52 -4.25 -17.25
C ASN A 40 11.52 -4.26 -16.08
N ASP A 41 11.71 -5.42 -15.46
CA ASP A 41 12.70 -5.64 -14.40
C ASP A 41 14.15 -5.36 -14.85
N ASP A 42 14.46 -5.50 -16.13
CA ASP A 42 15.74 -5.11 -16.73
C ASP A 42 15.87 -3.59 -16.96
N GLY A 43 14.82 -2.81 -16.69
CA GLY A 43 14.76 -1.36 -16.90
C GLY A 43 14.33 -0.92 -18.30
N ASN A 44 14.05 -1.83 -19.23
CA ASN A 44 13.58 -1.51 -20.58
C ASN A 44 12.06 -1.35 -20.64
N ASN A 45 11.55 -0.91 -21.80
CA ASN A 45 10.12 -0.82 -22.09
C ASN A 45 9.31 0.04 -21.11
N LEU A 46 9.89 1.15 -20.65
CA LEU A 46 9.18 2.14 -19.86
C LEU A 46 7.93 2.67 -20.61
N LYS A 47 6.77 2.60 -19.96
CA LYS A 47 5.49 3.06 -20.52
C LYS A 47 4.64 3.73 -19.44
N GLN A 48 4.02 4.85 -19.81
CA GLN A 48 2.91 5.42 -19.06
C GLN A 48 1.65 4.62 -19.39
N ILE A 49 0.91 4.19 -18.37
CA ILE A 49 -0.24 3.29 -18.55
C ILE A 49 -1.55 4.00 -18.25
N ALA A 50 -1.58 4.80 -17.20
CA ALA A 50 -2.71 5.66 -16.86
C ALA A 50 -2.21 7.10 -16.75
N PHE A 51 -3.03 8.02 -17.23
CA PHE A 51 -2.81 9.45 -17.07
C PHE A 51 -4.15 10.20 -16.99
N HIS A 52 -4.14 11.37 -16.38
CA HIS A 52 -5.28 12.28 -16.38
C HIS A 52 -5.08 13.43 -17.39
N GLU A 53 -6.15 13.92 -18.00
CA GLU A 53 -6.07 15.08 -18.91
C GLU A 53 -5.96 16.41 -18.15
N GLU A 54 -6.57 16.51 -16.96
CA GLU A 54 -6.52 17.68 -16.09
C GLU A 54 -5.36 17.54 -15.10
N LYS A 55 -4.33 18.39 -15.24
CA LYS A 55 -3.10 18.32 -14.43
C LYS A 55 -3.23 18.97 -13.05
N ASP A 56 -4.32 19.70 -12.80
CA ASP A 56 -4.49 20.44 -11.54
C ASP A 56 -5.30 19.62 -10.55
N GLY A 57 -4.63 19.16 -9.48
CA GLY A 57 -5.27 18.57 -8.32
C GLY A 57 -5.81 17.15 -8.51
N ILE A 58 -5.20 16.35 -9.39
CA ILE A 58 -5.40 14.90 -9.44
C ILE A 58 -4.01 14.25 -9.41
N TYR A 59 -3.86 13.16 -8.67
CA TYR A 59 -2.63 12.39 -8.60
C TYR A 59 -2.95 10.90 -8.57
N PHE A 60 -2.16 10.09 -9.27
CA PHE A 60 -2.20 8.63 -9.17
C PHE A 60 -0.93 8.16 -8.49
N ILE A 61 -1.07 7.74 -7.23
CA ILE A 61 0.06 7.34 -6.39
C ILE A 61 -0.10 5.89 -5.91
N GLU A 62 0.99 5.34 -5.38
CA GLU A 62 0.97 4.05 -4.68
C GLU A 62 0.42 2.85 -5.49
N PRO A 63 0.88 2.62 -6.74
CA PRO A 63 0.37 1.52 -7.54
C PRO A 63 0.94 0.16 -7.12
N VAL A 64 0.07 -0.84 -7.08
CA VAL A 64 0.39 -2.26 -6.85
C VAL A 64 -0.21 -3.16 -7.92
N PHE A 65 0.59 -4.08 -8.46
CA PHE A 65 0.08 -5.13 -9.32
C PHE A 65 -0.76 -6.14 -8.54
N ASN A 66 -1.81 -6.65 -9.19
CA ASN A 66 -2.41 -7.89 -8.74
C ASN A 66 -1.42 -9.06 -9.00
N PRO A 67 -1.04 -9.83 -7.97
CA PRO A 67 0.00 -10.86 -8.08
C PRO A 67 -0.43 -12.09 -8.89
N LYS A 68 -1.74 -12.32 -9.07
CA LYS A 68 -2.27 -13.41 -9.92
C LYS A 68 -2.68 -12.95 -11.31
N ASN A 69 -2.93 -11.66 -11.50
CA ASN A 69 -3.32 -11.09 -12.78
C ASN A 69 -2.69 -9.72 -12.99
N THR A 70 -1.47 -9.71 -13.52
CA THR A 70 -0.70 -8.48 -13.83
C THR A 70 -1.36 -7.58 -14.90
N GLY A 71 -2.52 -7.97 -15.44
CA GLY A 71 -3.38 -7.11 -16.24
C GLY A 71 -4.09 -6.03 -15.43
N TYR A 72 -3.98 -6.06 -14.09
CA TYR A 72 -4.62 -5.11 -13.20
C TYR A 72 -3.65 -4.54 -12.15
N ILE A 73 -3.88 -3.27 -11.83
CA ILE A 73 -3.17 -2.52 -10.80
C ILE A 73 -4.22 -1.89 -9.88
N ALA A 74 -4.04 -1.96 -8.56
CA ALA A 74 -4.74 -1.10 -7.63
C ALA A 74 -3.84 0.10 -7.30
N PHE A 75 -4.42 1.27 -7.10
CA PHE A 75 -3.66 2.49 -6.83
C PHE A 75 -4.51 3.48 -6.05
N GLU A 76 -3.85 4.49 -5.51
CA GLU A 76 -4.46 5.58 -4.80
C GLU A 76 -4.78 6.73 -5.76
N TYR A 77 -6.06 7.05 -5.85
CA TYR A 77 -6.60 8.17 -6.61
C TYR A 77 -6.82 9.34 -5.65
N VAL A 78 -6.09 10.43 -5.90
CA VAL A 78 -6.19 11.66 -5.10
C VAL A 78 -6.88 12.73 -5.92
N LYS A 79 -7.83 13.45 -5.30
CA LYS A 79 -8.41 14.67 -5.87
C LYS A 79 -8.30 15.82 -4.87
N GLY A 80 -7.62 16.90 -5.27
CA GLY A 80 -7.23 18.03 -4.42
C GLY A 80 -5.71 18.24 -4.47
N GLU A 81 -5.19 19.15 -3.66
CA GLU A 81 -3.75 19.15 -3.34
C GLU A 81 -3.44 17.87 -2.55
N ASN A 82 -2.28 17.25 -2.75
CA ASN A 82 -1.88 16.03 -2.05
C ASN A 82 -1.51 16.35 -0.58
N ASP A 83 -2.51 16.72 0.20
CA ASP A 83 -2.42 17.05 1.62
C ASP A 83 -3.55 16.37 2.41
N LYS A 84 -3.62 16.62 3.72
CA LYS A 84 -4.65 16.03 4.58
C LYS A 84 -6.08 16.48 4.30
N THR A 85 -6.29 17.42 3.39
CA THR A 85 -7.61 17.89 2.95
C THR A 85 -8.07 17.23 1.65
N ALA A 86 -7.16 16.52 0.96
CA ALA A 86 -7.50 15.73 -0.21
C ALA A 86 -8.34 14.50 0.17
N ILE A 87 -9.18 14.08 -0.78
CA ILE A 87 -9.89 12.81 -0.68
C ILE A 87 -9.08 11.77 -1.43
N HIS A 88 -8.52 10.81 -0.70
CA HIS A 88 -7.85 9.65 -1.26
C HIS A 88 -8.84 8.50 -1.36
N ARG A 89 -8.80 7.81 -2.50
CA ARG A 89 -9.66 6.67 -2.80
C ARG A 89 -8.83 5.59 -3.43
N ILE A 90 -9.31 4.35 -3.35
CA ILE A 90 -8.68 3.26 -4.07
C ILE A 90 -9.35 3.12 -5.44
N ALA A 91 -8.53 2.92 -6.47
CA ALA A 91 -8.94 2.69 -7.84
C ALA A 91 -8.32 1.40 -8.39
N LEU A 92 -9.03 0.78 -9.34
CA LEU A 92 -8.59 -0.40 -10.09
C LEU A 92 -8.36 -0.01 -11.56
N LEU A 93 -7.12 -0.17 -12.02
CA LEU A 93 -6.66 0.09 -13.38
C LEU A 93 -6.58 -1.21 -14.20
N ASN A 94 -7.08 -1.17 -15.43
CA ASN A 94 -6.82 -2.18 -16.45
C ASN A 94 -5.58 -1.78 -17.27
N VAL A 95 -4.51 -2.56 -17.16
CA VAL A 95 -3.20 -2.27 -17.76
C VAL A 95 -3.26 -2.29 -19.30
N ASN A 96 -4.14 -3.09 -19.90
CA ASN A 96 -4.22 -3.20 -21.36
C ASN A 96 -4.94 -2.00 -22.00
N THR A 97 -5.90 -1.40 -21.30
CA THR A 97 -6.70 -0.28 -21.83
C THR A 97 -6.30 1.07 -21.26
N GLY A 98 -5.55 1.11 -20.15
CA GLY A 98 -5.25 2.32 -19.39
C GLY A 98 -6.46 2.90 -18.65
N SER A 99 -7.61 2.21 -18.67
CA SER A 99 -8.85 2.68 -18.05
C SER A 99 -8.92 2.23 -16.59
N PHE A 100 -9.43 3.08 -15.71
CA PHE A 100 -9.62 2.74 -14.30
C PHE A 100 -11.05 2.97 -13.83
N ARG A 101 -11.38 2.40 -12.66
CA ARG A 101 -12.61 2.69 -11.90
C ARG A 101 -12.28 2.86 -10.43
N LEU A 102 -12.99 3.75 -9.75
CA LEU A 102 -12.93 3.85 -8.29
C LEU A 102 -13.58 2.61 -7.67
N ILE A 103 -12.94 2.03 -6.67
CA ILE A 103 -13.45 0.88 -5.92
C ILE A 103 -13.82 1.24 -4.47
N THR A 104 -13.40 2.41 -3.99
CA THR A 104 -13.98 3.06 -2.79
C THR A 104 -14.72 4.35 -3.17
N ASP A 105 -15.71 4.71 -2.37
CA ASP A 105 -16.69 5.77 -2.70
C ASP A 105 -16.23 7.18 -2.35
N GLY A 106 -15.19 7.31 -1.51
CA GLY A 106 -14.78 8.59 -0.93
C GLY A 106 -15.73 9.05 0.17
N THR A 107 -16.26 8.14 0.98
CA THR A 107 -16.84 8.48 2.29
C THR A 107 -15.77 8.65 3.37
N PHE A 108 -14.61 8.01 3.18
CA PHE A 108 -13.46 8.03 4.09
C PHE A 108 -12.18 8.32 3.32
N ASP A 109 -11.09 8.59 4.05
CA ASP A 109 -9.74 8.68 3.50
C ASP A 109 -9.15 7.26 3.39
N ASP A 110 -9.08 6.73 2.16
CA ASP A 110 -8.61 5.36 1.87
C ASP A 110 -7.27 5.40 1.11
N ARG A 111 -6.22 4.78 1.68
CA ARG A 111 -4.83 4.88 1.19
C ARG A 111 -4.10 3.54 1.15
N LEU A 112 -2.93 3.53 0.51
CA LEU A 112 -1.97 2.41 0.49
C LEU A 112 -2.60 1.04 0.19
N PRO A 113 -3.15 0.84 -1.03
CA PRO A 113 -3.76 -0.42 -1.38
C PRO A 113 -2.73 -1.55 -1.51
N SER A 114 -3.14 -2.78 -1.17
CA SER A 114 -2.37 -4.01 -1.44
C SER A 114 -3.28 -5.17 -1.80
N TRP A 115 -2.76 -6.16 -2.49
CA TRP A 115 -3.48 -7.38 -2.87
C TRP A 115 -3.14 -8.55 -1.96
N SER A 116 -4.15 -9.39 -1.68
CA SER A 116 -3.94 -10.78 -1.23
C SER A 116 -3.16 -11.58 -2.27
N HIS A 117 -2.49 -12.66 -1.85
CA HIS A 117 -1.67 -13.46 -2.77
C HIS A 117 -2.47 -14.10 -3.88
N ASP A 118 -3.73 -14.46 -3.62
CA ASP A 118 -4.62 -15.05 -4.62
C ASP A 118 -5.28 -14.01 -5.56
N GLY A 119 -5.07 -12.72 -5.27
CA GLY A 119 -5.53 -11.60 -6.08
C GLY A 119 -7.04 -11.38 -6.04
N LYS A 120 -7.77 -11.88 -5.02
CA LYS A 120 -9.23 -11.72 -4.90
C LYS A 120 -9.68 -10.74 -3.82
N GLU A 121 -8.78 -10.35 -2.93
CA GLU A 121 -9.04 -9.36 -1.87
C GLU A 121 -8.12 -8.15 -2.01
N ILE A 122 -8.65 -6.97 -1.70
CA ILE A 122 -7.92 -5.72 -1.55
C ILE A 122 -7.81 -5.38 -0.06
N LEU A 123 -6.62 -5.01 0.36
CA LEU A 123 -6.28 -4.38 1.63
C LEU A 123 -6.08 -2.88 1.41
N TRP A 124 -6.49 -2.06 2.37
CA TRP A 124 -6.14 -0.63 2.43
C TRP A 124 -6.18 -0.14 3.88
N GLN A 125 -5.56 1.01 4.14
CA GLN A 125 -5.76 1.74 5.39
C GLN A 125 -6.84 2.80 5.22
N ARG A 126 -7.65 2.99 6.26
CA ARG A 126 -8.79 3.90 6.26
C ARG A 126 -8.78 4.81 7.49
N ASN A 127 -9.09 6.09 7.30
CA ASN A 127 -9.33 7.03 8.39
C ASN A 127 -10.48 8.01 8.06
N GLU A 128 -10.93 8.73 9.08
CA GLU A 128 -11.78 9.91 8.92
C GLU A 128 -10.99 11.06 8.27
N TYR A 129 -11.68 11.92 7.52
CA TYR A 129 -11.03 13.02 6.81
C TYR A 129 -10.28 13.98 7.72
N GLY A 130 -9.05 14.33 7.31
CA GLY A 130 -8.22 15.31 7.99
C GLY A 130 -7.69 14.88 9.36
N GLN A 131 -7.79 13.58 9.69
CA GLN A 131 -7.18 13.03 10.88
C GLN A 131 -5.74 12.58 10.60
N ASP A 132 -4.83 12.94 11.49
CA ASP A 132 -3.42 12.57 11.42
C ASP A 132 -3.15 11.21 12.12
N GLU A 133 -4.10 10.74 12.94
CA GLU A 133 -4.05 9.48 13.71
C GLU A 133 -5.39 8.73 13.61
N GLY A 134 -5.40 7.44 13.95
CA GLY A 134 -6.62 6.60 13.97
C GLY A 134 -6.80 5.77 12.71
N TRP A 135 -5.73 5.52 11.95
CA TRP A 135 -5.73 4.67 10.79
C TRP A 135 -6.10 3.23 11.16
N MET A 136 -7.01 2.66 10.37
CA MET A 136 -7.52 1.31 10.56
C MET A 136 -7.26 0.45 9.33
N ILE A 137 -7.08 -0.84 9.56
CA ILE A 137 -6.84 -1.85 8.52
C ILE A 137 -8.18 -2.37 7.99
N PHE A 138 -8.44 -2.26 6.69
CA PHE A 138 -9.64 -2.79 6.03
C PHE A 138 -9.30 -3.76 4.92
N ILE A 139 -10.13 -4.79 4.76
CA ILE A 139 -10.10 -5.68 3.60
C ILE A 139 -11.48 -5.81 2.98
N ALA A 140 -11.51 -6.20 1.70
CA ALA A 140 -12.72 -6.55 0.99
C ALA A 140 -12.46 -7.49 -0.21
N ASP A 141 -13.48 -8.26 -0.54
CA ASP A 141 -13.55 -9.03 -1.77
C ASP A 141 -13.68 -8.10 -2.99
N ILE A 142 -12.94 -8.42 -4.05
CA ILE A 142 -13.03 -7.74 -5.34
C ILE A 142 -13.32 -8.73 -6.47
N ASP A 143 -14.37 -8.43 -7.24
CA ASP A 143 -14.57 -9.01 -8.57
C ASP A 143 -13.97 -8.05 -9.60
N ILE A 144 -12.82 -8.46 -10.16
CA ILE A 144 -12.03 -7.67 -11.10
C ILE A 144 -12.72 -7.54 -12.45
N ASP A 145 -13.43 -8.58 -12.87
CA ASP A 145 -14.07 -8.67 -14.18
C ASP A 145 -15.45 -7.99 -14.18
N ALA A 146 -16.11 -7.94 -13.01
CA ALA A 146 -17.38 -7.26 -12.85
C ALA A 146 -17.22 -5.80 -12.40
N CYS A 147 -17.91 -4.87 -13.06
CA CYS A 147 -18.04 -3.48 -12.61
C CYS A 147 -19.02 -3.34 -11.43
N VAL A 148 -18.81 -4.13 -10.37
CA VAL A 148 -19.59 -4.11 -9.12
C VAL A 148 -18.77 -3.49 -7.98
N PRO A 149 -19.42 -2.92 -6.95
CA PRO A 149 -18.74 -2.47 -5.74
C PRO A 149 -18.01 -3.61 -5.03
N LEU A 150 -17.03 -3.25 -4.20
CA LEU A 150 -16.41 -4.18 -3.26
C LEU A 150 -17.48 -4.86 -2.38
N SER A 151 -17.26 -6.13 -2.07
CA SER A 151 -18.12 -6.90 -1.16
C SER A 151 -17.36 -7.32 0.09
N ASP A 152 -18.10 -7.69 1.13
CA ASP A 152 -17.53 -8.13 2.42
C ASP A 152 -16.50 -7.15 3.02
N ILE A 153 -16.75 -5.85 2.90
CA ILE A 153 -15.89 -4.81 3.48
C ILE A 153 -15.94 -4.93 5.01
N HIS A 154 -14.79 -5.17 5.64
CA HIS A 154 -14.69 -5.21 7.10
C HIS A 154 -13.31 -4.77 7.59
N SER A 155 -13.26 -4.28 8.84
CA SER A 155 -11.99 -3.95 9.49
C SER A 155 -11.33 -5.21 10.06
N ILE A 156 -10.01 -5.25 9.95
CA ILE A 156 -9.14 -6.24 10.59
C ILE A 156 -8.71 -5.75 11.97
N SER A 157 -8.39 -4.46 12.10
CA SER A 157 -8.08 -3.84 13.39
C SER A 157 -9.34 -3.31 14.09
N ASN A 158 -9.21 -3.08 15.40
CA ASN A 158 -10.31 -2.76 16.29
C ASN A 158 -10.45 -1.25 16.61
N GLY A 159 -9.63 -0.40 15.98
CA GLY A 159 -9.63 1.06 16.17
C GLY A 159 -9.09 1.53 17.53
N SER A 160 -8.43 0.64 18.29
CA SER A 160 -7.74 1.02 19.54
C SER A 160 -6.25 1.35 19.34
N SER A 161 -5.79 1.24 18.10
CA SER A 161 -4.45 1.56 17.64
C SER A 161 -4.50 2.41 16.38
N ASP A 162 -3.37 3.03 16.09
CA ASP A 162 -3.07 3.64 14.81
C ASP A 162 -2.28 2.61 13.99
N ASP A 163 -2.84 2.18 12.86
CA ASP A 163 -2.31 1.08 12.05
C ASP A 163 -2.00 1.54 10.63
N THR A 164 -0.71 1.64 10.29
CA THR A 164 -0.23 2.17 9.02
C THR A 164 0.65 1.18 8.26
N ASP A 165 0.95 1.51 6.99
CA ASP A 165 1.87 0.80 6.10
C ASP A 165 1.58 -0.71 5.97
N CYS A 166 0.30 -1.04 5.79
CA CYS A 166 -0.15 -2.42 5.91
C CYS A 166 0.23 -3.28 4.69
N SER A 167 0.70 -4.50 4.92
CA SER A 167 1.00 -5.46 3.84
C SER A 167 0.57 -6.89 4.20
N TRP A 168 0.31 -7.72 3.19
CA TRP A 168 -0.07 -9.12 3.40
C TRP A 168 1.13 -9.98 3.79
N SER A 169 0.93 -10.89 4.75
CA SER A 169 1.84 -12.02 4.97
C SER A 169 1.77 -13.03 3.83
N TYR A 170 2.86 -13.77 3.61
CA TYR A 170 3.05 -14.69 2.48
C TYR A 170 1.92 -15.73 2.29
N ASP A 171 1.27 -16.12 3.39
CA ASP A 171 0.26 -17.17 3.42
C ASP A 171 -1.17 -16.65 3.61
N ASP A 172 -1.37 -15.34 3.45
CA ASP A 172 -2.64 -14.62 3.61
C ASP A 172 -3.29 -14.77 5.00
N ARG A 173 -2.58 -15.30 6.02
CA ARG A 173 -3.18 -15.49 7.35
C ARG A 173 -3.12 -14.23 8.23
N TYR A 174 -2.21 -13.32 7.91
CA TYR A 174 -1.95 -12.10 8.66
C TYR A 174 -1.75 -10.89 7.74
N ILE A 175 -2.04 -9.72 8.30
CA ILE A 175 -1.63 -8.41 7.81
C ILE A 175 -0.50 -7.90 8.71
N LEU A 176 0.63 -7.51 8.14
CA LEU A 176 1.71 -6.81 8.84
C LEU A 176 1.40 -5.32 8.81
N SER A 177 1.62 -4.61 9.91
CA SER A 177 1.39 -3.16 10.01
C SER A 177 2.36 -2.54 11.01
N SER A 178 2.74 -1.28 10.73
CA SER A 178 3.29 -0.37 11.74
C SER A 178 2.17 0.03 12.68
N SER A 179 2.25 -0.36 13.95
CA SER A 179 1.14 -0.13 14.86
C SER A 179 1.57 0.08 16.30
N ASN A 180 0.82 0.96 16.99
CA ASN A 180 0.92 1.16 18.44
C ASN A 180 -0.01 0.23 19.25
N TYR A 181 -0.49 -0.87 18.65
CA TYR A 181 -1.34 -1.89 19.27
C TYR A 181 -0.85 -2.32 20.66
N GLY A 182 -1.79 -2.37 21.61
CA GLY A 182 -1.50 -2.66 23.02
C GLY A 182 -1.05 -1.45 23.83
N GLY A 183 -1.14 -0.24 23.26
CA GLY A 183 -0.76 1.00 23.94
C GLY A 183 0.75 1.16 24.08
N ILE A 184 1.50 0.73 23.05
CA ILE A 184 2.95 0.87 23.02
C ILE A 184 3.32 2.29 22.57
N ASP A 185 4.36 2.88 23.18
CA ASP A 185 4.68 4.29 22.98
C ASP A 185 5.21 4.61 21.56
N TYR A 186 5.82 3.61 20.90
CA TYR A 186 6.38 3.74 19.56
C TYR A 186 5.84 2.62 18.65
N PRO A 187 5.39 2.92 17.42
CA PRO A 187 4.92 1.92 16.48
C PRO A 187 5.95 0.82 16.25
N ASN A 188 5.48 -0.43 16.26
CA ASN A 188 6.29 -1.61 15.97
C ASN A 188 5.60 -2.42 14.89
N ILE A 189 6.30 -3.41 14.34
CA ILE A 189 5.68 -4.34 13.40
C ILE A 189 4.77 -5.29 14.16
N ILE A 190 3.46 -5.20 13.89
CA ILE A 190 2.41 -6.05 14.44
C ILE A 190 1.80 -6.88 13.31
N MET A 191 1.57 -8.17 13.56
CA MET A 191 0.84 -9.07 12.68
C MET A 191 -0.60 -9.23 13.18
N PHE A 192 -1.55 -8.65 12.45
CA PHE A 192 -2.98 -8.80 12.70
C PHE A 192 -3.52 -10.02 11.97
N PRO A 193 -4.26 -10.92 12.64
CA PRO A 193 -4.83 -12.08 11.99
C PRO A 193 -6.01 -11.69 11.11
N VAL A 194 -6.04 -12.20 9.88
CA VAL A 194 -7.14 -11.98 8.93
C VAL A 194 -8.43 -12.65 9.43
N TYR A 195 -8.31 -13.85 10.01
CA TYR A 195 -9.43 -14.56 10.61
C TYR A 195 -9.44 -14.39 12.14
N LYS A 196 -10.59 -13.94 12.69
CA LYS A 196 -10.81 -13.48 14.09
C LYS A 196 -10.66 -14.52 15.20
N ASN A 197 -9.84 -15.54 15.02
CA ASN A 197 -9.65 -16.64 15.97
C ASN A 197 -8.34 -16.54 16.77
N SER A 198 -7.58 -15.46 16.61
CA SER A 198 -6.34 -15.20 17.35
C SER A 198 -6.17 -13.72 17.66
N GLU A 199 -5.30 -13.42 18.61
CA GLU A 199 -4.87 -12.05 18.92
C GLU A 199 -3.74 -11.60 17.97
N PRO A 200 -3.58 -10.29 17.74
CA PRO A 200 -2.40 -9.74 17.07
C PRO A 200 -1.08 -10.12 17.74
N ILE A 201 -0.03 -10.27 16.94
CA ILE A 201 1.30 -10.70 17.38
C ILE A 201 2.29 -9.56 17.15
N ARG A 202 2.94 -9.09 18.22
CA ARG A 202 4.05 -8.12 18.12
C ARG A 202 5.33 -8.83 17.65
N ILE A 203 5.96 -8.30 16.61
CA ILE A 203 7.15 -8.89 15.95
C ILE A 203 8.42 -8.14 16.33
N THR A 204 8.39 -6.81 16.32
CA THR A 204 9.50 -5.99 16.82
C THR A 204 9.19 -5.47 18.22
N PHE A 205 10.22 -5.15 19.00
CA PHE A 205 10.09 -4.78 20.43
C PHE A 205 10.87 -3.51 20.76
N SER A 206 11.03 -2.61 19.79
CA SER A 206 11.69 -1.33 20.03
C SER A 206 10.85 -0.45 20.96
N ASN A 207 11.52 0.23 21.87
CA ASN A 207 10.90 1.22 22.77
C ASN A 207 11.48 2.62 22.57
N THR A 208 12.24 2.83 21.49
CA THR A 208 12.90 4.11 21.17
C THR A 208 12.80 4.48 19.69
N ASN A 209 12.36 3.54 18.85
CA ASN A 209 12.30 3.69 17.41
C ASN A 209 10.91 3.27 16.93
N GLU A 210 10.49 3.88 15.85
CA GLU A 210 9.31 3.49 15.09
C GLU A 210 9.75 2.51 14.01
N ASP A 211 9.10 1.35 13.95
CA ASP A 211 9.32 0.39 12.87
C ASP A 211 8.12 0.40 11.93
N GLY A 212 8.34 0.65 10.64
CA GLY A 212 7.28 0.81 9.63
C GLY A 212 7.57 0.16 8.28
N ALA A 213 6.68 0.37 7.31
CA ALA A 213 6.76 -0.19 5.95
C ALA A 213 7.14 -1.69 5.87
N PRO A 214 6.53 -2.59 6.65
CA PRO A 214 6.91 -3.99 6.66
C PRO A 214 6.59 -4.69 5.33
N SER A 215 7.47 -5.57 4.89
CA SER A 215 7.21 -6.51 3.81
C SER A 215 7.78 -7.89 4.11
N GLN A 216 7.02 -8.94 3.82
CA GLN A 216 7.44 -10.32 4.05
C GLN A 216 8.06 -10.94 2.79
N SER A 217 9.10 -11.75 2.96
CA SER A 217 9.72 -12.51 1.88
C SER A 217 8.76 -13.51 1.25
N HIS A 218 8.96 -13.84 -0.02
CA HIS A 218 8.14 -14.81 -0.76
C HIS A 218 8.26 -16.27 -0.27
N ASP A 219 9.13 -16.56 0.70
CA ASP A 219 9.16 -17.85 1.39
C ASP A 219 8.56 -17.77 2.81
N GLY A 220 8.06 -16.60 3.20
CA GLY A 220 7.44 -16.32 4.48
C GLY A 220 8.38 -16.47 5.67
N LYS A 221 9.70 -16.36 5.49
CA LYS A 221 10.68 -16.54 6.59
C LYS A 221 11.22 -15.22 7.14
N HIS A 222 11.18 -14.17 6.35
CA HIS A 222 11.85 -12.93 6.69
C HIS A 222 10.92 -11.74 6.53
N ILE A 223 11.13 -10.73 7.36
CA ILE A 223 10.45 -9.45 7.27
C ILE A 223 11.52 -8.38 7.12
N ALA A 224 11.39 -7.56 6.08
CA ALA A 224 12.11 -6.31 5.93
C ALA A 224 11.21 -5.15 6.37
N PHE A 225 11.78 -4.15 7.03
CA PHE A 225 11.04 -3.00 7.54
C PHE A 225 11.98 -1.80 7.68
N GLU A 226 11.41 -0.61 7.73
CA GLU A 226 12.12 0.63 8.03
C GLU A 226 12.13 0.85 9.55
N SER A 227 13.26 1.27 10.10
CA SER A 227 13.37 1.64 11.52
C SER A 227 13.88 3.07 11.64
N HIS A 228 13.09 3.92 12.29
CA HIS A 228 13.32 5.35 12.42
C HIS A 228 13.71 5.73 13.86
N PHE A 229 14.87 6.37 14.02
CA PHE A 229 15.44 6.73 15.33
C PHE A 229 15.06 8.16 15.74
N GLY A 230 13.91 8.34 16.41
CA GLY A 230 13.49 9.63 16.97
C GLY A 230 13.44 10.80 15.97
N ASP A 231 13.35 12.03 16.48
CA ASP A 231 13.16 13.25 15.65
C ASP A 231 14.36 13.64 14.76
N GLU A 232 15.51 12.96 14.88
CA GLU A 232 16.76 13.32 14.17
C GLU A 232 16.93 12.62 12.80
N GLY A 233 15.90 11.97 12.26
CA GLY A 233 15.80 11.67 10.83
C GLY A 233 16.67 10.51 10.32
N GLY A 234 17.14 9.63 11.20
CA GLY A 234 17.90 8.44 10.80
C GLY A 234 16.97 7.31 10.36
N LEU A 235 16.89 7.02 9.06
CA LEU A 235 16.24 5.81 8.54
C LEU A 235 17.26 4.68 8.41
N SER A 236 16.90 3.49 8.88
CA SER A 236 17.66 2.27 8.68
C SER A 236 16.78 1.13 8.21
N LEU A 237 17.34 0.23 7.38
CA LEU A 237 16.65 -0.98 6.95
C LEU A 237 16.86 -2.08 7.99
N GLY A 238 15.77 -2.52 8.62
CA GLY A 238 15.71 -3.67 9.50
C GLY A 238 15.43 -4.96 8.72
N TYR A 239 15.93 -6.08 9.25
CA TYR A 239 15.65 -7.42 8.76
C TYR A 239 15.58 -8.40 9.93
N LEU A 240 14.55 -9.23 9.96
CA LEU A 240 14.37 -10.25 11.00
C LEU A 240 14.01 -11.61 10.41
N ASP A 241 14.62 -12.67 10.96
CA ASP A 241 14.12 -14.04 10.88
C ASP A 241 13.19 -14.27 12.08
N TYR A 242 11.89 -14.43 11.81
CA TYR A 242 10.87 -14.48 12.86
C TYR A 242 10.37 -15.92 13.13
N LYS A 243 10.91 -16.91 12.41
CA LYS A 243 10.51 -18.32 12.52
C LYS A 243 11.49 -19.20 13.30
N ASN A 244 12.55 -18.63 13.87
CA ASN A 244 13.58 -19.33 14.64
C ASN A 244 13.79 -18.75 16.04
#